data_AF-A0A260Z816-F1
#
_entry.id   AF-A0A260Z816-F1
#
_cell.length_a   1.000
_cell.length_b   1.000
_cell.length_c   1.000
_cell.angle_alpha   90.00
_cell.angle_beta   90.00
_cell.angle_gamma   90.00
#
_symmetry.space_group_name_H-M   'P 1'
#
loop_
_entity.id
_entity.type
_entity.pdbx_description
1 polymer ?
#
loop_
_entity_poly.entity_id
_entity_poly.type
_entity_poly.pdbx_seq_one_letter_code
_entity_poly.pdbx_strand_id
1 'polypeptide(L)'
;MMTNFFFLFLPFLLIIVPRGCSGQHEKRVTFEDYFQFGKNEYTAKNWPDCVAFMKRAIDDFKQYQDDTVSCRKKCDRRIKTASPSAPKIAKYHETSEIALCLLRCRKDMFGDHQTVRKMSTYHDLEE
;
A
#
# COMPACT_ATOMS: atom_id res chain seq x y z
N MET A 1 11.62 -30.66 61.43
CA MET A 1 11.46 -29.22 61.14
C MET A 1 12.72 -28.81 60.38
N MET A 2 12.76 -28.62 59.07
CA MET A 2 11.92 -27.83 58.16
C MET A 2 11.80 -28.54 56.81
N THR A 3 10.62 -28.41 56.21
CA THR A 3 10.23 -28.86 54.88
C THR A 3 10.97 -28.09 53.78
N ASN A 4 11.68 -28.79 52.90
CA ASN A 4 12.19 -28.25 51.64
C ASN A 4 11.07 -28.24 50.58
N PHE A 5 10.20 -27.23 50.65
CA PHE A 5 9.05 -27.05 49.75
C PHE A 5 9.30 -25.99 48.66
N PHE A 6 10.57 -25.79 48.24
CA PHE A 6 10.94 -24.63 47.42
C PHE A 6 11.30 -24.92 45.95
N PHE A 7 11.18 -26.16 45.46
CA PHE A 7 11.59 -26.49 44.08
C PHE A 7 10.47 -27.04 43.18
N LEU A 8 9.20 -26.94 43.58
CA LEU A 8 8.06 -27.27 42.71
C LEU A 8 7.44 -26.06 42.00
N PHE A 9 8.04 -24.87 42.10
CA PHE A 9 7.58 -23.65 41.43
C PHE A 9 8.52 -23.15 40.33
N LEU A 10 9.51 -23.95 39.91
CA LEU A 10 10.45 -23.55 38.86
C LEU A 10 10.05 -23.90 37.40
N PRO A 11 9.01 -24.71 37.08
CA PRO A 11 8.60 -24.89 35.68
C PRO A 11 7.36 -24.07 35.29
N PHE A 12 6.79 -23.24 36.17
CA PHE A 12 5.54 -22.52 35.89
C PHE A 12 5.73 -21.12 35.30
N LEU A 13 6.94 -20.55 35.39
CA LEU A 13 7.26 -19.21 34.86
C LEU A 13 7.65 -19.19 33.37
N LEU A 14 7.80 -20.35 32.71
CA LEU A 14 8.19 -20.42 31.29
C LEU A 14 7.01 -20.63 30.32
N ILE A 15 5.76 -20.72 30.80
CA ILE A 15 4.59 -21.05 29.95
C ILE A 15 3.81 -19.80 29.47
N ILE A 16 4.14 -18.61 29.96
CA ILE A 16 3.50 -17.35 29.53
C ILE A 16 4.48 -16.54 28.68
N VAL A 17 4.97 -17.13 27.58
CA VAL A 17 5.37 -16.29 26.44
C VAL A 17 4.08 -16.05 25.67
N PRO A 18 3.46 -14.85 25.73
CA PRO A 18 2.42 -14.56 24.79
C PRO A 18 3.05 -14.71 23.42
N ARG A 19 2.55 -15.68 22.62
CA ARG A 19 2.66 -15.64 21.17
C ARG A 19 1.96 -14.34 20.76
N GLY A 20 2.68 -13.23 20.84
CA GLY A 20 2.45 -12.11 19.96
C GLY A 20 2.65 -12.68 18.57
N CYS A 21 1.55 -13.14 17.95
CA CYS A 21 1.46 -13.15 16.51
C CYS A 21 1.59 -11.68 16.10
N SER A 22 2.83 -11.19 16.01
CA SER A 22 3.13 -10.07 15.15
C SER A 22 2.81 -10.58 13.75
N GLY A 23 1.57 -10.39 13.32
CA GLY A 23 1.28 -10.28 11.91
C GLY A 23 2.15 -9.15 11.41
N GLN A 24 3.35 -9.48 10.94
CA GLN A 24 4.16 -8.54 10.19
C GLN A 24 3.36 -8.27 8.92
N HIS A 25 2.53 -7.24 8.97
CA HIS A 25 2.19 -6.50 7.76
C HIS A 25 3.53 -5.96 7.26
N GLU A 26 4.21 -6.75 6.43
CA GLU A 26 5.42 -6.33 5.76
C GLU A 26 5.04 -5.11 4.94
N LYS A 27 5.49 -3.94 5.42
CA LYS A 27 5.23 -2.67 4.77
C LYS A 27 5.89 -2.73 3.40
N ARG A 28 5.10 -2.89 2.34
CA ARG A 28 5.61 -2.82 0.97
C ARG A 28 6.27 -1.46 0.75
N VAL A 29 7.47 -1.48 0.20
CA VAL A 29 8.19 -0.29 -0.25
C VAL A 29 7.48 0.25 -1.49
N THR A 30 7.11 1.53 -1.47
CA THR A 30 6.44 2.20 -2.61
C THR A 30 7.43 3.01 -3.44
N PHE A 31 6.98 3.48 -4.62
CA PHE A 31 7.80 4.37 -5.46
C PHE A 31 8.16 5.67 -4.72
N GLU A 32 7.29 6.20 -3.85
CA GLU A 32 7.63 7.37 -3.03
C GLU A 32 8.71 7.07 -2.00
N ASP A 33 8.71 5.85 -1.43
CA ASP A 33 9.76 5.43 -0.50
C ASP A 33 11.11 5.36 -1.25
N TYR A 34 11.16 4.77 -2.44
CA TYR A 34 12.36 4.76 -3.29
C TYR A 34 12.84 6.17 -3.67
N PHE A 35 11.91 7.08 -3.99
CA PHE A 35 12.25 8.46 -4.29
C PHE A 35 12.89 9.15 -3.08
N GLN A 36 12.37 8.94 -1.86
CA GLN A 36 13.01 9.47 -0.65
C GLN A 36 14.38 8.85 -0.40
N PHE A 37 14.55 7.54 -0.61
CA PHE A 37 15.86 6.89 -0.48
C PHE A 37 16.88 7.51 -1.44
N GLY A 38 16.50 7.71 -2.70
CA GLY A 38 17.35 8.39 -3.68
C GLY A 38 17.78 9.79 -3.23
N LYS A 39 16.86 10.60 -2.66
CA LYS A 39 17.18 11.94 -2.14
C LYS A 39 18.15 11.89 -0.96
N ASN A 40 18.01 10.89 -0.09
CA ASN A 40 18.91 10.70 1.04
C ASN A 40 20.32 10.34 0.56
N GLU A 41 20.44 9.42 -0.40
CA GLU A 41 21.72 9.02 -0.99
C GLU A 41 22.38 10.17 -1.77
N TYR A 42 21.59 11.00 -2.46
CA TYR A 42 22.08 12.24 -3.08
C TYR A 42 22.74 13.16 -2.04
N THR A 43 22.08 13.35 -0.89
CA THR A 43 22.60 14.17 0.20
C THR A 43 23.85 13.55 0.83
N ALA A 44 23.92 12.22 0.90
CA ALA A 44 25.08 11.46 1.34
C ALA A 44 26.22 11.40 0.31
N LYS A 45 26.02 11.94 -0.91
CA LYS A 45 26.95 11.86 -2.06
C LYS A 45 27.24 10.41 -2.48
N ASN A 46 26.34 9.49 -2.18
CA ASN A 46 26.41 8.10 -2.60
C ASN A 46 25.73 7.94 -3.97
N TRP A 47 26.46 8.29 -5.03
CA TRP A 47 25.92 8.34 -6.38
C TRP A 47 25.39 7.00 -6.91
N PRO A 48 26.08 5.86 -6.71
CA PRO A 48 25.59 4.56 -7.20
C PRO A 48 24.20 4.20 -6.67
N ASP A 49 24.01 4.31 -5.35
CA ASP A 49 22.74 3.96 -4.73
C ASP A 49 21.65 5.01 -5.00
N CYS A 50 22.02 6.29 -5.08
CA CYS A 50 21.12 7.34 -5.53
C CYS A 50 20.51 7.00 -6.90
N VAL A 51 21.35 6.68 -7.89
CA VAL A 51 20.89 6.32 -9.23
C VAL A 51 20.05 5.05 -9.21
N ALA A 52 20.44 4.04 -8.42
CA ALA A 52 19.70 2.79 -8.29
C ALA A 52 18.30 3.01 -7.74
N PHE A 53 18.17 3.75 -6.63
CA PHE A 53 16.87 4.05 -6.02
C PHE A 53 16.00 4.94 -6.91
N MET A 54 16.58 5.96 -7.56
CA MET A 54 15.81 6.81 -8.47
C MET A 54 15.29 6.05 -9.68
N LYS A 55 16.10 5.18 -10.30
CA LYS A 55 15.63 4.30 -11.39
C LYS A 55 14.48 3.42 -10.94
N ARG A 56 14.62 2.80 -9.75
CA ARG A 56 13.57 1.96 -9.20
C ARG A 56 12.28 2.73 -8.94
N ALA A 57 12.37 3.96 -8.42
CA ALA A 57 11.22 4.84 -8.23
C ALA A 57 10.50 5.15 -9.55
N ILE A 58 11.25 5.46 -10.62
CA ILE A 58 10.68 5.74 -11.94
C ILE A 58 9.99 4.49 -12.51
N ASP A 59 10.61 3.32 -12.42
CA ASP A 59 10.02 2.08 -12.94
C ASP A 59 8.72 1.71 -12.20
N ASP A 60 8.71 1.83 -10.87
CA ASP A 60 7.50 1.59 -10.09
C ASP A 60 6.42 2.65 -10.31
N PHE A 61 6.80 3.89 -10.60
CA PHE A 61 5.86 4.94 -10.95
C PHE A 61 5.16 4.67 -12.30
N LYS A 62 5.91 4.20 -13.31
CA LYS A 62 5.33 3.78 -14.59
C LYS A 62 4.36 2.63 -14.41
N GLN A 63 4.75 1.63 -13.61
CA GLN A 63 3.85 0.51 -13.29
C GLN A 63 2.58 1.01 -12.58
N TYR A 64 2.71 1.93 -11.64
CA TYR A 64 1.56 2.57 -10.97
C TYR A 64 0.61 3.27 -11.96
N GLN A 65 1.15 3.98 -12.96
CA GLN A 65 0.34 4.62 -14.00
C GLN A 65 -0.40 3.60 -14.86
N ASP A 66 0.29 2.56 -15.32
CA ASP A 66 -0.29 1.47 -16.12
C ASP A 66 -1.40 0.75 -15.36
N ASP A 67 -1.17 0.46 -14.08
CA ASP A 67 -2.15 -0.17 -13.20
C ASP A 67 -3.37 0.71 -12.98
N THR A 68 -3.18 2.03 -12.83
CA THR A 68 -4.27 2.99 -12.71
C THR A 68 -5.14 3.02 -13.97
N VAL A 69 -4.52 3.04 -15.16
CA VAL A 69 -5.23 2.97 -16.44
C VAL A 69 -5.95 1.63 -16.60
N SER A 70 -5.29 0.52 -16.23
CA SER A 70 -5.87 -0.82 -16.23
C SER A 70 -7.10 -0.92 -15.33
N CYS A 71 -7.05 -0.34 -14.12
CA CYS A 71 -8.19 -0.25 -13.21
C CYS A 71 -9.37 0.49 -13.84
N ARG A 72 -9.14 1.66 -14.45
CA ARG A 72 -10.20 2.41 -15.15
C ARG A 72 -10.86 1.58 -16.24
N LYS A 73 -10.06 1.00 -17.14
CA LYS A 73 -10.56 0.11 -18.22
C LYS A 73 -11.37 -1.08 -17.68
N LYS A 74 -10.93 -1.70 -16.58
CA LYS A 74 -11.65 -2.81 -15.95
C LYS A 74 -13.00 -2.37 -15.38
N CYS A 75 -13.06 -1.20 -14.74
CA CYS A 75 -14.30 -0.66 -14.18
C CYS A 75 -15.28 -0.23 -15.26
N ASP A 76 -14.80 0.47 -16.29
CA ASP A 76 -15.61 0.90 -17.43
C ASP A 76 -16.23 -0.29 -18.18
N ARG A 77 -15.51 -1.42 -18.28
CA ARG A 77 -16.05 -2.64 -18.91
C ARG A 77 -17.12 -3.33 -18.06
N ARG A 78 -17.05 -3.23 -16.73
CA ARG A 78 -17.93 -3.97 -15.82
C ARG A 78 -19.24 -3.24 -15.55
N ILE A 79 -19.23 -1.91 -15.57
CA ILE A 79 -20.37 -1.10 -15.17
C ILE A 79 -21.11 -0.63 -16.40
N LYS A 80 -22.42 -0.90 -16.44
CA LYS A 80 -23.28 -0.46 -17.53
C LYS A 80 -23.54 1.03 -17.38
N THR A 81 -23.28 1.78 -18.43
CA THR A 81 -23.64 3.19 -18.51
C THR A 81 -25.15 3.35 -18.49
N ALA A 82 -25.66 4.25 -17.65
CA ALA A 82 -27.07 4.55 -17.62
C ALA A 82 -27.47 5.24 -18.94
N SER A 83 -28.66 4.88 -19.45
CA SER A 83 -29.22 5.57 -20.62
C SER A 83 -29.26 7.09 -20.38
N PRO A 84 -29.05 7.94 -21.41
CA PRO A 84 -29.20 9.39 -21.28
C PRO A 84 -30.56 9.80 -20.70
N SER A 85 -31.61 9.03 -21.01
CA SER A 85 -32.99 9.20 -20.55
C SER A 85 -33.27 8.57 -19.17
N ALA A 86 -32.29 7.93 -18.54
CA ALA A 86 -32.49 7.28 -17.25
C ALA A 86 -32.75 8.32 -16.13
N PRO A 87 -33.55 7.96 -15.11
CA PRO A 87 -33.78 8.79 -13.94
C PRO A 87 -32.47 9.21 -13.28
N LYS A 88 -32.41 10.41 -12.68
CA LYS A 88 -31.21 10.92 -12.00
C LYS A 88 -30.63 9.93 -10.98
N ILE A 89 -31.49 9.21 -10.27
CA ILE A 89 -31.11 8.18 -9.29
C ILE A 89 -30.26 7.07 -9.95
N ALA A 90 -30.60 6.65 -11.17
CA ALA A 90 -29.83 5.64 -11.91
C ALA A 90 -28.43 6.16 -12.30
N LYS A 91 -28.30 7.45 -12.63
CA LYS A 91 -27.00 8.08 -12.92
C LYS A 91 -26.13 8.21 -11.66
N TYR A 92 -26.73 8.51 -10.51
CA TYR A 92 -26.01 8.50 -9.23
C TYR A 92 -25.54 7.08 -8.87
N HIS A 93 -26.40 6.08 -9.06
CA HIS A 93 -26.05 4.69 -8.83
C HIS A 93 -24.86 4.25 -9.71
N GLU A 94 -24.88 4.59 -11.00
CA GLU A 94 -23.74 4.36 -11.90
C GLU A 94 -22.44 5.00 -11.37
N THR A 95 -22.49 6.29 -11.02
CA THR A 95 -21.32 7.00 -10.50
C THR A 95 -20.77 6.33 -9.23
N SER A 96 -21.66 5.93 -8.31
CA SER A 96 -21.28 5.25 -7.08
C SER A 96 -20.64 3.88 -7.32
N GLU A 97 -21.17 3.09 -8.26
CA GLU A 97 -20.59 1.81 -8.66
C GLU A 97 -19.19 1.99 -9.26
N ILE A 98 -18.99 3.01 -10.10
CA ILE A 98 -17.68 3.31 -10.71
C ILE A 98 -16.69 3.69 -9.63
N ALA A 99 -17.07 4.60 -8.72
CA ALA A 99 -16.22 5.00 -7.60
C ALA A 99 -15.83 3.80 -6.73
N LEU A 100 -16.79 2.94 -6.39
CA LEU A 100 -16.55 1.76 -5.56
C LEU A 100 -15.63 0.75 -6.25
N CYS A 101 -15.79 0.56 -7.57
CA CYS A 101 -14.91 -0.30 -8.36
C CYS A 101 -13.47 0.21 -8.35
N LEU A 102 -13.27 1.52 -8.57
CA LEU A 102 -11.93 2.13 -8.56
C LEU A 102 -11.27 2.03 -7.18
N LEU A 103 -12.03 2.26 -6.10
CA LEU A 103 -11.52 2.13 -4.73
C LEU A 103 -11.06 0.71 -4.41
N ARG A 104 -11.83 -0.31 -4.81
CA ARG A 104 -11.47 -1.72 -4.64
C ARG A 104 -10.25 -2.08 -5.46
N CYS A 105 -10.23 -1.71 -6.75
CA CYS A 105 -9.12 -2.00 -7.64
C CYS A 105 -7.80 -1.39 -7.11
N ARG A 106 -7.85 -0.16 -6.60
CA ARG A 106 -6.69 0.49 -5.98
C ARG A 106 -6.22 -0.24 -4.73
N LYS A 107 -7.15 -0.68 -3.86
CA LYS A 107 -6.82 -1.45 -2.65
C LYS A 107 -6.16 -2.78 -2.99
N ASP A 108 -6.62 -3.46 -4.05
CA ASP A 108 -6.03 -4.74 -4.48
C ASP A 108 -4.58 -4.55 -4.99
N MET A 109 -4.29 -3.43 -5.65
CA MET A 109 -2.96 -3.16 -6.22
C MET A 109 -1.96 -2.62 -5.18
N PHE A 110 -2.40 -1.73 -4.28
CA PHE A 110 -1.50 -1.00 -3.38
C PHE A 110 -1.71 -1.33 -1.89
N GLY A 111 -2.62 -2.26 -1.58
CA GLY A 111 -2.99 -2.59 -0.21
C GLY A 111 -3.67 -1.42 0.50
N ASP A 112 -3.36 -1.24 1.78
CA ASP A 112 -3.88 -0.13 2.59
C ASP A 112 -3.19 1.21 2.30
N HIS A 113 -2.16 1.24 1.46
CA HIS A 113 -1.59 2.47 0.91
C HIS A 113 -2.47 2.97 -0.25
N GLN A 114 -3.67 3.44 0.08
CA GLN A 114 -4.74 3.82 -0.86
C GLN A 114 -4.49 5.13 -1.63
N THR A 115 -3.43 5.86 -1.31
CA THR A 115 -3.19 7.19 -1.88
C THR A 115 -1.69 7.44 -1.99
N VAL A 116 -1.29 8.11 -3.08
CA VAL A 116 0.01 8.76 -3.17
C VAL A 116 0.21 9.58 -1.89
N ARG A 117 1.24 9.26 -1.08
CA ARG A 117 1.39 9.92 0.24
C ARG A 117 1.64 11.42 0.10
N LYS A 118 2.31 11.83 -0.97
CA LYS A 118 2.61 13.22 -1.28
C LYS A 118 2.39 13.49 -2.76
N MET A 119 1.38 14.30 -3.07
CA MET A 119 1.07 14.72 -4.44
C MET A 119 2.29 15.37 -5.13
N SER A 120 3.15 16.08 -4.37
CA SER A 120 4.38 16.66 -4.91
C SER A 120 5.28 15.61 -5.57
N THR A 121 5.41 14.42 -4.99
CA THR A 121 6.25 13.34 -5.55
C THR A 121 5.67 12.78 -6.85
N TYR A 122 4.35 12.87 -7.05
CA TYR A 122 3.75 12.51 -8.33
C TYR A 122 4.16 13.51 -9.43
N HIS A 123 4.08 14.81 -9.14
CA HIS A 123 4.47 15.85 -10.09
C HIS A 123 5.97 15.81 -10.41
N ASP A 124 6.81 15.62 -9.39
CA ASP A 124 8.27 15.49 -9.56
C ASP A 124 8.68 14.32 -10.48
N LEU A 125 7.83 13.30 -10.64
CA LEU A 125 8.08 12.13 -11.49
C LEU A 125 7.34 12.17 -12.84
N GLU A 126 6.41 13.11 -13.01
CA GLU A 126 5.62 13.29 -14.25
C GLU A 126 6.30 14.26 -15.24
N GLU A 127 7.15 15.16 -14.74
CA GLU A 127 8.00 16.09 -15.52
C GLU A 127 9.26 15.40 -16.09
#